data_AF-A0A565BEQ0-F1
#
_entry.id   AF-A0A565BEQ0-F1
#
_cell.length_a   1.000
_cell.length_b   1.000
_cell.length_c   1.000
_cell.angle_alpha   90.00
_cell.angle_beta   90.00
_cell.angle_gamma   90.00
#
_symmetry.space_group_name_H-M   'P 1'
#
loop_
_entity.id
_entity.type
_entity.pdbx_description
1 polymer ?
#
loop_
_entity_poly.entity_id
_entity_poly.type
_entity_poly.pdbx_seq_one_letter_code
_entity_poly.pdbx_strand_id
1 'polypeptide(L)'
;MVMVGLLQLPSRLLLSCSLIASSNSSVVAKVVLKKGKTQLFKDGSPMVYSGAVDRIIGKPPPQTGDVVIVADGTENPIGWGLYNSVSMFCVRLMQLQHESTRDPSCALNIEKLLEIRIGEAFQLRNSLGLPSATTNAYRLVNSEGDRLSGLIVDVFGDIAVVASSAAWLEKYRTQVEACLRSIHGINHINWRPSLDVLKEDGFDVSTLKQTQSSTLPQRSMVVENGISYAVSLEGQKTGFYTDQRENRHFISTISDGKRVLDLCCYSGGFALNAARGGATSVMGIDSSLPALELARENVILNHMDPEKVVFFKQDSTEFMKGALSREETWDIVILDPPKLAPRKKVLQNAAGMYRNLNSLAMRLTRSGGLLMTCSCSGAITQSGKFLGILHSAAAMAGRKITVVREAGAASDHPLDPSYPQGQYLSNFLLRVI
;
A
#
# COMPACT_ATOMS: atom_id res chain seq x y z
N MET A 1 31.98 -47.43 16.01
CA MET A 1 33.13 -46.89 16.77
C MET A 1 33.93 -45.97 15.85
N VAL A 2 33.50 -44.71 15.74
CA VAL A 2 34.31 -43.60 15.21
C VAL A 2 33.89 -42.38 16.02
N MET A 3 34.76 -41.95 16.93
CA MET A 3 34.64 -40.70 17.70
C MET A 3 34.80 -39.52 16.74
N VAL A 4 33.79 -38.66 16.65
CA VAL A 4 33.93 -37.33 16.04
C VAL A 4 34.18 -36.34 17.17
N GLY A 5 35.40 -35.80 17.22
CA GLY A 5 35.83 -34.83 18.21
C GLY A 5 35.09 -33.49 18.04
N LEU A 6 34.54 -32.99 19.14
CA LEU A 6 34.09 -31.61 19.30
C LEU A 6 35.30 -30.68 19.29
N LEU A 7 35.56 -30.03 18.16
CA LEU A 7 36.37 -28.82 18.11
C LEU A 7 35.48 -27.65 18.55
N GLN A 8 35.75 -27.12 19.75
CA GLN A 8 35.20 -25.85 20.22
C GLN A 8 35.66 -24.73 19.29
N LEU A 9 34.72 -24.16 18.54
CA LEU A 9 34.92 -22.90 17.81
C LEU A 9 35.02 -21.74 18.83
N PRO A 10 35.99 -20.82 18.69
CA PRO A 10 36.05 -19.65 19.56
C PRO A 10 34.84 -18.74 19.30
N SER A 11 34.29 -18.21 20.39
CA SER A 11 33.24 -17.20 20.44
C SER A 11 33.47 -16.11 19.39
N ARG A 12 32.57 -16.03 18.39
CA ARG A 12 32.52 -14.94 17.42
C ARG A 12 32.43 -13.62 18.20
N LEU A 13 33.39 -12.72 18.00
CA LEU A 13 33.28 -11.34 18.48
C LEU A 13 32.03 -10.71 17.88
N LEU A 14 31.05 -10.44 18.74
CA LEU A 14 29.83 -9.71 18.44
C LEU A 14 30.21 -8.24 18.23
N LEU A 15 30.38 -7.79 16.98
CA LEU A 15 30.61 -6.37 16.71
C LEU A 15 29.29 -5.59 16.83
N SER A 16 29.26 -4.60 17.71
CA SER A 16 28.16 -3.62 17.81
C SER A 16 28.29 -2.55 16.72
N CYS A 17 27.19 -1.91 16.31
CA CYS A 17 27.20 -0.71 15.45
C CYS A 17 28.20 0.36 15.91
N SER A 18 28.43 0.49 17.23
CA SER A 18 29.45 1.39 17.78
C SER A 18 30.88 1.00 17.39
N LEU A 19 31.20 -0.30 17.36
CA LEU A 19 32.51 -0.81 16.95
C LEU A 19 32.72 -0.65 15.44
N ILE A 20 31.69 -0.91 14.63
CA ILE A 20 31.74 -0.74 13.16
C ILE A 20 31.87 0.74 12.78
N ALA A 21 31.19 1.63 13.49
CA ALA A 21 31.37 3.08 13.34
C ALA A 21 32.77 3.56 13.75
N SER A 22 33.46 2.84 14.65
CA SER A 22 34.83 3.19 15.05
C SER A 22 35.93 2.70 14.08
N SER A 23 35.62 1.73 13.22
CA SER A 23 36.55 1.21 12.21
C SER A 23 36.49 1.94 10.86
N ASN A 24 35.42 2.71 10.60
CA ASN A 24 35.33 3.60 9.44
C ASN A 24 35.82 5.01 9.81
N SER A 25 36.62 5.62 8.94
CA SER A 25 37.33 6.90 9.18
C SER A 25 36.44 8.15 9.27
N SER A 26 35.11 8.00 9.31
CA SER A 26 34.15 9.08 9.60
C SER A 26 33.25 8.68 10.78
N VAL A 27 33.23 9.51 11.82
CA VAL A 27 32.37 9.30 12.99
C VAL A 27 30.91 9.46 12.56
N VAL A 28 30.17 8.35 12.52
CA VAL A 28 28.73 8.34 12.19
C VAL A 28 27.96 9.15 13.23
N ALA A 29 27.15 10.11 12.77
CA ALA A 29 26.36 10.95 13.66
C ALA A 29 25.31 10.14 14.44
N LYS A 30 24.96 10.62 15.63
CA LYS A 30 23.97 10.01 16.52
C LYS A 30 22.77 10.92 16.72
N VAL A 31 21.58 10.35 16.64
CA VAL A 31 20.32 10.97 17.07
C VAL A 31 19.94 10.38 18.42
N VAL A 32 20.00 11.21 19.46
CA VAL A 32 19.72 10.80 20.83
C VAL A 32 18.26 11.09 21.16
N LEU A 33 17.55 10.08 21.66
CA LEU A 33 16.14 10.18 22.00
C LEU A 33 15.90 10.71 23.41
N LYS A 34 14.77 11.41 23.59
CA LYS A 34 14.29 11.85 24.90
C LYS A 34 14.05 10.68 25.84
N LYS A 35 14.35 10.87 27.12
CA LYS A 35 14.04 9.91 28.19
C LYS A 35 12.55 9.55 28.14
N GLY A 36 12.24 8.24 28.21
CA GLY A 36 10.86 7.73 28.17
C GLY A 36 10.24 7.63 26.77
N LYS A 37 10.92 8.05 25.69
CA LYS A 37 10.46 7.87 24.30
C LYS A 37 11.16 6.72 23.57
N THR A 38 12.12 6.08 24.22
CA THR A 38 12.98 5.03 23.67
C THR A 38 12.25 3.72 23.39
N GLN A 39 11.36 3.28 24.29
CA GLN A 39 10.82 1.92 24.27
C GLN A 39 10.08 1.60 22.96
N LEU A 40 9.26 2.53 22.47
CA LEU A 40 8.54 2.41 21.21
C LEU A 40 9.44 2.00 20.02
N PHE A 41 10.67 2.51 19.97
CA PHE A 41 11.62 2.22 18.90
C PHE A 41 12.44 0.95 19.15
N LYS A 42 12.71 0.62 20.42
CA LYS A 42 13.27 -0.68 20.80
C LYS A 42 12.29 -1.82 20.45
N ASP A 43 11.00 -1.55 20.53
CA ASP A 43 9.92 -2.48 20.15
C ASP A 43 9.67 -2.55 18.64
N GLY A 44 10.43 -1.79 17.83
CA GLY A 44 10.45 -1.95 16.37
C GLY A 44 9.76 -0.86 15.55
N SER A 45 9.13 0.15 16.17
CA SER A 45 8.52 1.25 15.40
C SER A 45 9.55 1.89 14.47
N PRO A 46 9.34 1.91 13.14
CA PRO A 46 10.36 2.35 12.19
C PRO A 46 10.49 3.89 12.12
N MET A 47 9.52 4.63 12.64
CA MET A 47 9.39 6.08 12.42
C MET A 47 9.75 6.92 13.65
N VAL A 48 11.02 7.34 13.77
CA VAL A 48 11.46 8.29 14.81
C VAL A 48 10.97 9.68 14.47
N TYR A 49 9.90 10.13 15.14
CA TYR A 49 9.35 11.45 14.95
C TYR A 49 10.19 12.53 15.64
N SER A 50 10.24 13.74 15.08
CA SER A 50 11.05 14.86 15.56
C SER A 50 10.80 15.20 17.03
N GLY A 51 9.56 15.08 17.50
CA GLY A 51 9.19 15.27 18.90
C GLY A 51 9.86 14.30 19.90
N ALA A 52 10.37 13.15 19.44
CA ALA A 52 11.09 12.16 20.26
C ALA A 52 12.59 12.45 20.38
N VAL A 53 13.15 13.35 19.56
CA VAL A 53 14.59 13.65 19.53
C VAL A 53 14.95 14.66 20.61
N ASP A 54 15.98 14.36 21.40
CA ASP A 54 16.55 15.24 22.43
C ASP A 54 17.68 16.10 21.83
N ARG A 55 18.67 15.45 21.22
CA ARG A 55 19.84 16.11 20.63
C ARG A 55 20.45 15.28 19.51
N ILE A 56 21.24 15.93 18.67
CA ILE A 56 21.99 15.31 17.58
C ILE A 56 23.48 15.53 17.84
N ILE A 57 24.27 14.46 17.75
CA ILE A 57 25.72 14.46 18.00
C ILE A 57 26.43 14.12 16.68
N GLY A 58 27.28 15.02 16.20
CA GLY A 58 28.07 14.85 14.97
C GLY A 58 28.60 16.20 14.49
N LYS A 59 29.85 16.24 14.00
CA LYS A 59 30.46 17.43 13.40
C LYS A 59 31.14 17.03 12.07
N PRO A 60 30.66 17.52 10.91
CA PRO A 60 29.46 18.37 10.74
C PRO A 60 28.16 17.64 11.14
N PRO A 61 27.06 18.38 11.39
CA PRO A 61 25.74 17.78 11.60
C PRO A 61 25.32 16.92 10.38
N PRO A 62 24.56 15.83 10.59
CA PRO A 62 24.09 14.99 9.49
C PRO A 62 23.16 15.76 8.56
N GLN A 63 23.19 15.41 7.28
CA GLN A 63 22.32 15.93 6.24
C GLN A 63 21.21 14.93 5.90
N THR A 64 20.14 15.40 5.25
CA THR A 64 19.04 14.53 4.84
C THR A 64 19.55 13.38 3.94
N GLY A 65 19.17 12.16 4.29
CA GLY A 65 19.62 10.93 3.64
C GLY A 65 20.93 10.36 4.20
N ASP A 66 21.54 10.97 5.22
CA ASP A 66 22.72 10.41 5.87
C ASP A 66 22.34 9.26 6.82
N VAL A 67 23.24 8.28 6.89
CA VAL A 67 23.16 7.19 7.87
C VAL A 67 23.49 7.75 9.25
N VAL A 68 22.61 7.49 10.21
CA VAL A 68 22.78 7.89 11.61
C VAL A 68 22.48 6.74 12.55
N ILE A 69 23.13 6.74 13.71
CA ILE A 69 22.79 5.84 14.82
C ILE A 69 21.67 6.49 15.63
N VAL A 70 20.64 5.73 15.97
CA VAL A 70 19.62 6.15 16.94
C VAL A 70 20.01 5.57 18.29
N ALA A 71 20.10 6.42 19.31
CA ALA A 71 20.54 6.03 20.65
C ALA A 71 19.56 6.50 21.72
N ASP A 72 19.56 5.83 22.87
CA ASP A 72 18.81 6.29 24.04
C ASP A 72 19.52 7.45 24.76
N GLY A 73 18.89 8.01 25.80
CA GLY A 73 19.43 9.16 26.52
C GLY A 73 20.82 8.96 27.15
N THR A 74 21.25 7.70 27.33
CA THR A 74 22.59 7.31 27.80
C THR A 74 23.57 7.02 26.65
N GLU A 75 23.17 7.34 25.42
CA GLU A 75 23.93 7.14 24.18
C GLU A 75 24.16 5.68 23.80
N ASN A 76 23.41 4.75 24.41
CA ASN A 76 23.41 3.35 24.02
C ASN A 76 22.63 3.18 22.69
N PRO A 77 23.22 2.52 21.67
CA PRO A 77 22.55 2.31 20.38
C PRO A 77 21.26 1.49 20.50
N ILE A 78 20.23 1.95 19.80
CA ILE A 78 18.96 1.26 19.58
C ILE A 78 18.95 0.62 18.19
N GLY A 79 19.56 1.28 17.22
CA GLY A 79 19.62 0.88 15.83
C GLY A 79 20.23 1.98 14.98
N TRP A 80 20.12 1.85 13.66
CA TRP A 80 20.54 2.86 12.72
C TRP A 80 19.47 3.10 11.66
N GLY A 81 19.50 4.28 11.05
CA GLY A 81 18.52 4.68 10.06
C GLY A 81 19.00 5.84 9.21
N LEU A 82 18.09 6.39 8.42
CA LEU A 82 18.35 7.52 7.54
C LEU A 82 17.74 8.79 8.12
N TYR A 83 18.58 9.80 8.29
CA TYR A 83 18.22 11.08 8.88
C TYR A 83 17.49 11.97 7.88
N ASN A 84 16.56 12.79 8.39
CA ASN A 84 15.93 13.88 7.66
C ASN A 84 15.75 15.06 8.60
N SER A 85 16.29 16.23 8.24
CA SER A 85 16.24 17.44 9.07
C SER A 85 14.91 18.20 9.00
N VAL A 86 14.10 17.96 7.97
CA VAL A 86 12.87 18.70 7.68
C VAL A 86 11.62 17.88 8.02
N SER A 87 11.67 16.58 7.75
CA SER A 87 10.53 15.69 7.92
C SER A 87 10.08 15.58 9.38
N MET A 88 8.77 15.38 9.58
CA MET A 88 8.25 14.95 10.88
C MET A 88 8.91 13.64 11.32
N PHE A 89 9.28 12.76 10.39
CA PHE A 89 10.01 11.52 10.64
C PHE A 89 11.52 11.79 10.53
N CYS A 90 12.08 12.34 11.60
CA CYS A 90 13.47 12.76 11.70
C CYS A 90 14.48 11.63 11.45
N VAL A 91 14.15 10.40 11.84
CA VAL A 91 14.90 9.21 11.41
C VAL A 91 13.94 8.13 10.97
N ARG A 92 14.16 7.60 9.77
CA ARG A 92 13.56 6.34 9.32
C ARG A 92 14.50 5.21 9.72
N LEU A 93 14.16 4.50 10.80
CA LEU A 93 14.94 3.38 11.29
C LEU A 93 14.98 2.29 10.22
N MET A 94 16.21 1.88 9.90
CA MET A 94 16.45 0.83 8.94
C MET A 94 16.67 -0.47 9.67
N GLN A 95 17.62 -0.57 10.60
CA GLN A 95 17.92 -1.83 11.28
C GLN A 95 18.10 -1.59 12.78
N LEU A 96 17.55 -2.49 13.61
CA LEU A 96 17.74 -2.43 15.05
C LEU A 96 19.10 -3.00 15.46
N GLN A 97 19.61 -2.56 16.60
CA GLN A 97 20.93 -2.92 17.11
C GLN A 97 21.10 -4.45 17.25
N HIS A 98 20.06 -5.15 17.72
CA HIS A 98 20.13 -6.61 17.86
C HIS A 98 20.18 -7.33 16.50
N GLU A 99 19.55 -6.76 15.46
CA GLU A 99 19.59 -7.28 14.10
C GLU A 99 20.96 -7.04 13.47
N SER A 100 21.53 -5.85 13.64
CA SER A 100 22.90 -5.55 13.20
C SER A 100 23.94 -6.44 13.89
N THR A 101 23.67 -6.86 15.12
CA THR A 101 24.56 -7.79 15.85
C THR A 101 24.46 -9.21 15.28
N ARG A 102 23.26 -9.63 14.86
CA ARG A 102 23.02 -10.94 14.25
C ARG A 102 23.56 -11.03 12.82
N ASP A 103 23.40 -9.96 12.05
CA ASP A 103 23.95 -9.81 10.70
C ASP A 103 24.74 -8.48 10.58
N PRO A 104 26.06 -8.53 10.86
CA PRO A 104 26.93 -7.37 10.76
C PRO A 104 27.13 -6.87 9.33
N SER A 105 26.80 -7.67 8.30
CA SER A 105 27.09 -7.31 6.90
C SER A 105 26.27 -6.11 6.41
N CYS A 106 25.08 -5.90 6.99
CA CYS A 106 24.21 -4.76 6.71
C CYS A 106 24.41 -3.59 7.67
N ALA A 107 25.19 -3.74 8.74
CA ALA A 107 25.32 -2.70 9.76
C ALA A 107 25.88 -1.42 9.15
N LEU A 108 25.08 -0.34 9.17
CA LEU A 108 25.40 0.96 8.58
C LEU A 108 25.65 0.91 7.06
N ASN A 109 25.26 -0.17 6.38
CA ASN A 109 25.43 -0.37 4.94
C ASN A 109 24.06 -0.44 4.25
N ILE A 110 23.61 0.71 3.76
CA ILE A 110 22.31 0.85 3.09
C ILE A 110 22.25 0.08 1.77
N GLU A 111 23.33 0.01 1.00
CA GLU A 111 23.33 -0.68 -0.30
C GLU A 111 23.11 -2.18 -0.11
N LYS A 112 23.83 -2.78 0.84
CA LYS A 112 23.65 -4.20 1.16
C LYS A 112 22.28 -4.48 1.77
N LEU A 113 21.78 -3.57 2.61
CA LEU A 113 20.45 -3.70 3.20
C LEU A 113 19.34 -3.65 2.14
N LEU A 114 19.46 -2.77 1.14
CA LEU A 114 18.53 -2.67 0.02
C LEU A 114 18.48 -3.97 -0.78
N GLU A 115 19.65 -4.54 -1.13
CA GLU A 115 19.76 -5.81 -1.83
C GLU A 115 19.02 -6.93 -1.07
N ILE A 116 19.29 -7.06 0.24
CA ILE A 116 18.67 -8.09 1.07
C ILE A 116 17.17 -7.87 1.19
N ARG A 117 16.70 -6.68 1.55
CA ARG A 117 15.26 -6.45 1.82
C ARG A 117 14.40 -6.48 0.57
N ILE A 118 14.90 -5.98 -0.56
CA ILE A 118 14.20 -6.11 -1.84
C ILE A 118 14.14 -7.60 -2.24
N GLY A 119 15.22 -8.35 -2.01
CA GLY A 119 15.24 -9.81 -2.16
C GLY A 119 14.24 -10.53 -1.26
N GLU A 120 14.17 -10.20 0.03
CA GLU A 120 13.20 -10.74 0.99
C GLU A 120 11.76 -10.41 0.58
N ALA A 121 11.50 -9.18 0.15
CA ALA A 121 10.19 -8.76 -0.34
C ALA A 121 9.77 -9.57 -1.58
N PHE A 122 10.69 -9.81 -2.51
CA PHE A 122 10.48 -10.69 -3.66
C PHE A 122 10.18 -12.14 -3.24
N GLN A 123 10.95 -12.70 -2.32
CA GLN A 123 10.72 -14.06 -1.82
C GLN A 123 9.36 -14.19 -1.10
N LEU A 124 8.94 -13.17 -0.36
CA LEU A 124 7.60 -13.13 0.24
C LEU A 124 6.53 -13.25 -0.86
N ARG A 125 6.61 -12.47 -1.94
CA ARG A 125 5.62 -12.53 -3.03
C ARG A 125 5.62 -13.88 -3.74
N ASN A 126 6.80 -14.46 -3.98
CA ASN A 126 6.89 -15.82 -4.52
C ASN A 126 6.21 -16.85 -3.60
N SER A 127 6.39 -16.73 -2.28
CA SER A 127 5.74 -17.63 -1.31
C SER A 127 4.21 -17.46 -1.26
N LEU A 128 3.71 -16.28 -1.64
CA LEU A 128 2.28 -15.99 -1.84
C LEU A 128 1.77 -16.44 -3.22
N GLY A 129 2.62 -17.03 -4.06
CA GLY A 129 2.27 -17.48 -5.42
C GLY A 129 2.19 -16.34 -6.44
N LEU A 130 2.98 -15.29 -6.27
CA LEU A 130 3.03 -14.12 -7.17
C LEU A 130 4.44 -13.94 -7.77
N PRO A 131 4.56 -13.73 -9.10
CA PRO A 131 3.50 -13.85 -10.10
C PRO A 131 3.07 -15.32 -10.31
N SER A 132 1.89 -15.52 -10.89
CA SER A 132 1.37 -16.82 -11.34
C SER A 132 0.83 -16.73 -12.77
N ALA A 133 0.44 -17.87 -13.34
CA ALA A 133 -0.21 -17.93 -14.66
C ALA A 133 -1.48 -17.07 -14.76
N THR A 134 -2.15 -16.81 -13.63
CA THR A 134 -3.40 -16.03 -13.58
C THR A 134 -3.24 -14.65 -12.96
N THR A 135 -2.06 -14.30 -12.45
CA THR A 135 -1.81 -12.99 -11.81
C THR A 135 -0.38 -12.54 -12.00
N ASN A 136 -0.16 -11.46 -12.75
CA ASN A 136 1.14 -10.79 -12.92
C ASN A 136 1.10 -9.28 -12.57
N ALA A 137 0.02 -8.83 -11.94
CA ALA A 137 -0.09 -7.52 -11.30
C ALA A 137 -0.08 -7.67 -9.78
N TYR A 138 0.93 -7.12 -9.11
CA TYR A 138 1.08 -7.25 -7.65
C TYR A 138 1.98 -6.16 -7.07
N ARG A 139 1.91 -5.94 -5.76
CA ARG A 139 2.86 -5.12 -5.02
C ARG A 139 4.09 -5.94 -4.65
N LEU A 140 5.26 -5.53 -5.12
CA LEU A 140 6.54 -6.14 -4.77
C LEU A 140 7.11 -5.61 -3.45
N VAL A 141 7.01 -4.29 -3.20
CA VAL A 141 7.48 -3.65 -1.95
C VAL A 141 6.39 -2.73 -1.42
N ASN A 142 6.07 -2.85 -0.13
CA ASN A 142 5.04 -2.12 0.59
C ASN A 142 5.60 -1.32 1.78
N SER A 143 6.56 -0.44 1.52
CA SER A 143 7.08 0.55 2.47
C SER A 143 7.50 -0.09 3.80
N GLU A 144 6.94 0.34 4.93
CA GLU A 144 7.23 -0.17 6.27
C GLU A 144 6.92 -1.66 6.41
N GLY A 145 5.91 -2.17 5.69
CA GLY A 145 5.58 -3.60 5.68
C GLY A 145 6.69 -4.50 5.16
N ASP A 146 7.54 -3.96 4.30
CA ASP A 146 8.77 -4.60 3.81
C ASP A 146 10.03 -3.93 4.37
N ARG A 147 9.87 -3.15 5.45
CA ARG A 147 10.95 -2.51 6.19
C ARG A 147 11.79 -1.55 5.32
N LEU A 148 11.20 -0.96 4.29
CA LEU A 148 11.82 0.02 3.40
C LEU A 148 10.95 1.28 3.34
N SER A 149 10.86 1.96 4.48
CA SER A 149 9.95 3.10 4.67
C SER A 149 10.09 4.16 3.56
N GLY A 150 8.96 4.44 2.92
CA GLY A 150 8.81 5.38 1.83
C GLY A 150 8.91 4.77 0.43
N LEU A 151 9.31 3.49 0.31
CA LEU A 151 9.46 2.78 -0.96
C LEU A 151 8.24 1.90 -1.24
N ILE A 152 7.53 2.21 -2.32
CA ILE A 152 6.50 1.33 -2.87
C ILE A 152 6.95 0.89 -4.26
N VAL A 153 6.81 -0.40 -4.56
CA VAL A 153 7.05 -0.94 -5.89
C VAL A 153 5.87 -1.84 -6.27
N ASP A 154 5.15 -1.45 -7.31
CA ASP A 154 4.13 -2.29 -7.94
C ASP A 154 4.69 -2.87 -9.24
N VAL A 155 4.41 -4.14 -9.53
CA VAL A 155 4.84 -4.85 -10.73
C VAL A 155 3.62 -5.09 -11.62
N PHE A 156 3.72 -4.68 -12.88
CA PHE A 156 2.68 -4.81 -13.91
C PHE A 156 3.25 -5.55 -15.13
N GLY A 157 3.14 -6.87 -15.13
CA GLY A 157 3.82 -7.69 -16.13
C GLY A 157 5.32 -7.68 -15.88
N ASP A 158 6.09 -7.10 -16.79
CA ASP A 158 7.54 -6.96 -16.70
C ASP A 158 8.02 -5.55 -16.32
N ILE A 159 7.08 -4.69 -15.91
CA ILE A 159 7.35 -3.29 -15.54
C ILE A 159 7.22 -3.12 -14.03
N ALA A 160 8.28 -2.64 -13.38
CA ALA A 160 8.25 -2.18 -12.00
C ALA A 160 7.96 -0.67 -11.94
N VAL A 161 6.84 -0.29 -11.35
CA VAL A 161 6.49 1.10 -11.06
C VAL A 161 6.88 1.43 -9.63
N VAL A 162 7.89 2.27 -9.48
CA VAL A 162 8.43 2.69 -8.18
C VAL A 162 7.78 4.00 -7.76
N ALA A 163 7.15 4.02 -6.59
CA ALA A 163 6.68 5.25 -5.95
C ALA A 163 7.57 5.56 -4.74
N SER A 164 8.35 6.63 -4.84
CA SER A 164 9.18 7.15 -3.76
C SER A 164 8.44 8.25 -3.01
N SER A 165 8.49 8.19 -1.67
CA SER A 165 7.84 9.17 -0.80
C SER A 165 8.73 9.65 0.35
N ALA A 166 10.04 9.37 0.27
CA ALA A 166 11.03 9.79 1.24
C ALA A 166 12.30 10.26 0.54
N ALA A 167 12.90 11.37 1.02
CA ALA A 167 14.04 12.02 0.38
C ALA A 167 15.27 11.09 0.23
N TRP A 168 15.44 10.15 1.16
CA TRP A 168 16.55 9.19 1.10
C TRP A 168 16.47 8.29 -0.14
N LEU A 169 15.27 7.97 -0.64
CA LEU A 169 15.12 7.13 -1.83
C LEU A 169 15.61 7.82 -3.08
N GLU A 170 15.46 9.14 -3.16
CA GLU A 170 16.01 9.92 -4.27
C GLU A 170 17.55 9.93 -4.22
N LYS A 171 18.15 9.97 -3.03
CA LYS A 171 19.61 9.84 -2.84
C LYS A 171 20.14 8.46 -3.27
N TYR A 172 19.40 7.39 -2.97
CA TYR A 172 19.80 6.00 -3.24
C TYR A 172 19.06 5.38 -4.44
N ARG A 173 18.54 6.21 -5.35
CA ARG A 173 17.72 5.77 -6.47
C ARG A 173 18.43 4.75 -7.35
N THR A 174 19.69 5.00 -7.71
CA THR A 174 20.47 4.11 -8.57
C THR A 174 20.63 2.72 -7.98
N GLN A 175 20.84 2.63 -6.66
CA GLN A 175 20.96 1.36 -5.94
C GLN A 175 19.64 0.60 -5.90
N VAL A 176 18.52 1.30 -5.64
CA VAL A 176 17.18 0.70 -5.70
C VAL A 176 16.90 0.18 -7.11
N GLU A 177 17.15 0.97 -8.14
CA GLU A 177 16.96 0.53 -9.53
C GLU A 177 17.85 -0.68 -9.88
N ALA A 178 19.11 -0.71 -9.42
CA ALA A 178 20.00 -1.85 -9.62
C ALA A 178 19.47 -3.13 -8.97
N CYS A 179 18.94 -3.04 -7.75
CA CYS A 179 18.32 -4.18 -7.06
C CYS A 179 17.05 -4.66 -7.77
N LEU A 180 16.25 -3.75 -8.35
CA LEU A 180 15.05 -4.13 -9.09
C LEU A 180 15.39 -4.79 -10.44
N ARG A 181 16.43 -4.31 -11.15
CA ARG A 181 16.89 -4.90 -12.42
C ARG A 181 17.48 -6.31 -12.24
N SER A 182 17.93 -6.68 -11.04
CA SER A 182 18.46 -8.03 -10.78
C SER A 182 17.36 -9.08 -10.55
N ILE A 183 16.10 -8.65 -10.37
CA ILE A 183 14.97 -9.55 -10.20
C ILE A 183 14.54 -10.08 -11.57
N HIS A 184 14.50 -11.41 -11.69
CA HIS A 184 14.02 -12.07 -12.91
C HIS A 184 12.57 -11.69 -13.22
N GLY A 185 12.31 -11.31 -14.48
CA GLY A 185 10.99 -10.91 -14.96
C GLY A 185 10.73 -9.40 -14.92
N ILE A 186 11.61 -8.59 -14.32
CA ILE A 186 11.52 -7.12 -14.39
C ILE A 186 12.47 -6.61 -15.47
N ASN A 187 11.90 -6.15 -16.58
CA ASN A 187 12.65 -5.62 -17.73
C ASN A 187 12.69 -4.09 -17.74
N HIS A 188 11.64 -3.47 -17.18
CA HIS A 188 11.44 -2.03 -17.24
C HIS A 188 11.20 -1.45 -15.84
N ILE A 189 11.73 -0.25 -15.60
CA ILE A 189 11.50 0.48 -14.34
C ILE A 189 10.93 1.85 -14.68
N ASN A 190 9.78 2.18 -14.09
CA ASN A 190 9.15 3.48 -14.16
C ASN A 190 9.17 4.14 -12.77
N TRP A 191 10.00 5.17 -12.59
CA TRP A 191 10.12 5.88 -11.31
C TRP A 191 9.14 7.06 -11.25
N ARG A 192 8.15 6.96 -10.36
CA ARG A 192 7.05 7.93 -10.17
C ARG A 192 7.10 8.54 -8.76
N PRO A 193 7.89 9.61 -8.55
CA PRO A 193 8.05 10.21 -7.23
C PRO A 193 6.74 10.85 -6.77
N SER A 194 6.41 10.66 -5.49
CA SER A 194 5.23 11.27 -4.84
C SER A 194 5.54 12.73 -4.48
N LEU A 195 5.48 13.62 -5.48
CA LEU A 195 5.99 15.00 -5.39
C LEU A 195 5.49 15.78 -4.17
N ASP A 196 4.20 15.68 -3.84
CA ASP A 196 3.64 16.42 -2.68
C ASP A 196 4.18 15.89 -1.35
N VAL A 197 4.33 14.57 -1.21
CA VAL A 197 4.89 13.94 -0.01
C VAL A 197 6.38 14.23 0.11
N LEU A 198 7.11 14.23 -1.02
CA LEU A 198 8.53 14.57 -1.04
C LEU A 198 8.79 16.04 -0.67
N LYS A 199 7.93 16.97 -1.10
CA LYS A 199 7.97 18.37 -0.64
C LYS A 199 7.76 18.47 0.88
N GLU A 200 6.78 17.72 1.42
CA GLU A 200 6.55 17.65 2.87
C GLU A 200 7.75 17.01 3.62
N ASP A 201 8.46 16.07 2.98
CA ASP A 201 9.70 15.45 3.48
C ASP A 201 10.95 16.35 3.25
N GLY A 202 10.79 17.57 2.72
CA GLY A 202 11.85 18.56 2.52
C GLY A 202 12.74 18.34 1.31
N PHE A 203 12.33 17.50 0.35
CA PHE A 203 13.08 17.26 -0.88
C PHE A 203 12.81 18.35 -1.92
N ASP A 204 13.87 18.88 -2.53
CA ASP A 204 13.77 19.85 -3.61
C ASP A 204 13.41 19.14 -4.93
N VAL A 205 12.11 19.08 -5.23
CA VAL A 205 11.58 18.46 -6.45
C VAL A 205 12.05 19.15 -7.74
N SER A 206 12.59 20.37 -7.68
CA SER A 206 13.14 21.04 -8.88
C SER A 206 14.41 20.36 -9.40
N THR A 207 15.09 19.60 -8.54
CA THR A 207 16.27 18.81 -8.90
C THR A 207 15.94 17.53 -9.68
N LEU A 208 14.66 17.13 -9.71
CA LEU A 208 14.21 15.98 -10.48
C LEU A 208 14.31 16.31 -11.97
N LYS A 209 15.32 15.75 -12.63
CA LYS A 209 15.34 15.70 -14.09
C LYS A 209 14.09 14.95 -14.55
N GLN A 210 13.26 15.56 -15.40
CA GLN A 210 12.20 14.85 -16.12
C GLN A 210 12.85 13.78 -17.00
N THR A 211 13.08 12.61 -16.41
CA THR A 211 13.54 11.43 -17.11
C THR A 211 12.29 10.69 -17.56
N GLN A 212 11.60 11.25 -18.56
CA GLN A 212 10.73 10.42 -19.38
C GLN A 212 11.66 9.54 -20.21
N SER A 213 11.85 8.29 -19.76
CA SER A 213 12.48 7.29 -20.60
C SER A 213 11.56 7.07 -21.80
N SER A 214 11.97 7.52 -22.98
CA SER A 214 11.22 7.42 -24.24
C SER A 214 10.97 5.96 -24.69
N THR A 215 11.51 4.98 -23.96
CA THR A 215 11.40 3.55 -24.24
C THR A 215 10.38 2.82 -23.35
N LEU A 216 9.71 3.52 -22.41
CA LEU A 216 8.68 2.88 -21.58
C LEU A 216 7.37 2.73 -22.35
N PRO A 217 6.72 1.56 -22.34
CA PRO A 217 5.39 1.40 -22.90
C PRO A 217 4.42 2.33 -22.17
N GLN A 218 3.61 3.12 -22.90
CA GLN A 218 2.59 3.98 -22.28
C GLN A 218 1.46 3.18 -21.61
N ARG A 219 1.25 1.95 -22.07
CA ARG A 219 0.26 0.99 -21.54
C ARG A 219 0.92 -0.36 -21.33
N SER A 220 0.52 -1.04 -20.25
CA SER A 220 0.87 -2.43 -20.00
C SER A 220 -0.42 -3.26 -19.92
N MET A 221 -0.37 -4.47 -20.47
CA MET A 221 -1.44 -5.44 -20.29
C MET A 221 -1.04 -6.42 -19.20
N VAL A 222 -1.87 -6.53 -18.17
CA VAL A 222 -1.64 -7.41 -17.03
C VAL A 222 -2.80 -8.37 -16.87
N VAL A 223 -2.58 -9.44 -16.13
CA VAL A 223 -3.60 -10.39 -15.72
C VAL A 223 -3.70 -10.35 -14.21
N GLU A 224 -4.91 -10.33 -13.68
CA GLU A 224 -5.21 -10.51 -12.26
C GLU A 224 -6.42 -11.42 -12.11
N ASN A 225 -6.31 -12.49 -11.32
CA ASN A 225 -7.37 -13.49 -11.12
C ASN A 225 -7.90 -14.08 -12.45
N GLY A 226 -7.03 -14.20 -13.45
CA GLY A 226 -7.39 -14.68 -14.79
C GLY A 226 -8.19 -13.70 -15.65
N ILE A 227 -8.26 -12.43 -15.24
CA ILE A 227 -8.86 -11.32 -16.02
C ILE A 227 -7.75 -10.42 -16.51
N SER A 228 -7.76 -10.10 -17.80
CA SER A 228 -6.81 -9.19 -18.43
C SER A 228 -7.22 -7.74 -18.24
N TYR A 229 -6.27 -6.85 -17.95
CA TYR A 229 -6.48 -5.42 -17.74
C TYR A 229 -5.49 -4.60 -18.56
N ALA A 230 -6.00 -3.58 -19.25
CA ALA A 230 -5.21 -2.49 -19.77
C ALA A 230 -4.88 -1.51 -18.63
N VAL A 231 -3.59 -1.36 -18.31
CA VAL A 231 -3.08 -0.47 -17.27
C VAL A 231 -2.37 0.71 -17.92
N SER A 232 -2.82 1.92 -17.61
CA SER A 232 -2.10 3.15 -17.98
C SER A 232 -1.06 3.48 -16.91
N LEU A 233 0.20 3.55 -17.32
CA LEU A 233 1.31 3.89 -16.43
C LEU A 233 1.33 5.39 -16.04
N GLU A 234 0.51 6.21 -16.70
CA GLU A 234 0.28 7.63 -16.37
C GLU A 234 -0.95 7.84 -15.47
N GLY A 235 -1.74 6.78 -15.21
CA GLY A 235 -2.96 6.83 -14.40
C GLY A 235 -2.74 7.18 -12.92
N GLN A 236 -3.85 7.31 -12.17
CA GLN A 236 -3.84 7.58 -10.73
C GLN A 236 -3.05 6.51 -9.95
N LYS A 237 -2.43 6.91 -8.82
CA LYS A 237 -1.45 6.10 -8.07
C LYS A 237 -0.32 5.60 -8.98
N THR A 238 -0.05 4.30 -8.99
CA THR A 238 0.95 3.61 -9.82
C THR A 238 0.37 3.13 -11.15
N GLY A 239 -0.96 3.19 -11.33
CA GLY A 239 -1.67 2.82 -12.58
C GLY A 239 -2.81 1.81 -12.37
N PHE A 240 -2.71 0.93 -11.37
CA PHE A 240 -3.73 -0.09 -11.06
C PHE A 240 -3.77 -0.40 -9.55
N TYR A 241 -4.95 -0.71 -9.03
CA TYR A 241 -5.20 -0.91 -7.60
C TYR A 241 -5.04 -2.37 -7.20
N THR A 242 -3.81 -2.84 -7.00
CA THR A 242 -3.49 -4.24 -6.61
C THR A 242 -3.97 -4.57 -5.18
N ASP A 243 -4.18 -3.56 -4.34
CA ASP A 243 -4.68 -3.70 -2.96
C ASP A 243 -6.07 -4.33 -2.86
N GLN A 244 -6.89 -4.23 -3.90
CA GLN A 244 -8.23 -4.80 -3.96
C GLN A 244 -8.29 -6.20 -4.60
N ARG A 245 -7.16 -6.81 -5.00
CA ARG A 245 -7.13 -8.10 -5.74
C ARG A 245 -7.99 -9.18 -5.12
N GLU A 246 -7.82 -9.43 -3.82
CA GLU A 246 -8.51 -10.49 -3.10
C GLU A 246 -10.00 -10.17 -2.88
N ASN A 247 -10.33 -8.88 -2.72
CA ASN A 247 -11.72 -8.43 -2.59
C ASN A 247 -12.45 -8.58 -3.93
N ARG A 248 -11.80 -8.24 -5.04
CA ARG A 248 -12.30 -8.48 -6.40
C ARG A 248 -12.52 -9.96 -6.67
N HIS A 249 -11.53 -10.81 -6.33
CA HIS A 249 -11.67 -12.26 -6.46
C HIS A 249 -12.87 -12.78 -5.67
N PHE A 250 -13.03 -12.35 -4.41
CA PHE A 250 -14.14 -12.77 -3.57
C PHE A 250 -15.50 -12.41 -4.18
N ILE A 251 -15.66 -11.22 -4.76
CA ILE A 251 -16.88 -10.83 -5.49
C ILE A 251 -17.20 -11.83 -6.61
N SER A 252 -16.20 -12.31 -7.36
CA SER A 252 -16.45 -13.31 -8.42
C SER A 252 -17.09 -14.59 -7.87
N THR A 253 -16.72 -15.03 -6.65
CA THR A 253 -17.20 -16.28 -6.05
C THR A 253 -18.67 -16.25 -5.60
N ILE A 254 -19.27 -15.07 -5.49
CA ILE A 254 -20.65 -14.87 -5.00
C ILE A 254 -21.58 -14.22 -6.03
N SER A 255 -21.08 -13.98 -7.25
CA SER A 255 -21.81 -13.22 -8.29
C SER A 255 -22.68 -14.06 -9.21
N ASP A 256 -22.60 -15.39 -9.13
CA ASP A 256 -23.34 -16.28 -10.02
C ASP A 256 -24.87 -16.04 -9.93
N GLY A 257 -25.48 -15.82 -11.09
CA GLY A 257 -26.92 -15.56 -11.18
C GLY A 257 -27.37 -14.22 -10.58
N LYS A 258 -26.45 -13.26 -10.32
CA LYS A 258 -26.76 -11.98 -9.65
C LYS A 258 -26.77 -10.78 -10.60
N ARG A 259 -27.63 -9.81 -10.29
CA ARG A 259 -27.54 -8.43 -10.78
C ARG A 259 -26.62 -7.62 -9.88
N VAL A 260 -25.53 -7.08 -10.46
CA VAL A 260 -24.47 -6.39 -9.71
C VAL A 260 -24.38 -4.93 -10.11
N LEU A 261 -24.26 -4.05 -9.12
CA LEU A 261 -23.98 -2.62 -9.28
C LEU A 261 -22.61 -2.29 -8.67
N ASP A 262 -21.72 -1.71 -9.47
CA ASP A 262 -20.36 -1.28 -9.08
C ASP A 262 -20.28 0.25 -9.10
N LEU A 263 -20.30 0.88 -7.91
CA LEU A 263 -20.27 2.33 -7.74
C LEU A 263 -18.83 2.80 -7.49
N CYS A 264 -18.43 3.86 -8.21
CA CYS A 264 -17.04 4.33 -8.29
C CYS A 264 -16.13 3.25 -8.91
N CYS A 265 -16.60 2.64 -10.01
CA CYS A 265 -16.02 1.41 -10.56
C CYS A 265 -14.64 1.59 -11.21
N TYR A 266 -14.19 2.82 -11.45
CA TYR A 266 -12.94 3.13 -12.14
C TYR A 266 -12.82 2.36 -13.47
N SER A 267 -11.77 1.55 -13.65
CA SER A 267 -11.52 0.71 -14.83
C SER A 267 -12.27 -0.63 -14.82
N GLY A 268 -13.31 -0.75 -13.99
CA GLY A 268 -14.23 -1.89 -13.95
C GLY A 268 -13.72 -3.10 -13.18
N GLY A 269 -12.77 -2.93 -12.26
CA GLY A 269 -12.14 -4.05 -11.55
C GLY A 269 -13.13 -5.03 -10.92
N PHE A 270 -14.05 -4.52 -10.09
CA PHE A 270 -15.08 -5.34 -9.47
C PHE A 270 -16.13 -5.81 -10.47
N ALA A 271 -16.60 -4.93 -11.36
CA ALA A 271 -17.54 -5.27 -12.43
C ALA A 271 -17.09 -6.48 -13.27
N LEU A 272 -15.83 -6.49 -13.72
CA LEU A 272 -15.26 -7.58 -14.52
C LEU A 272 -15.15 -8.88 -13.73
N ASN A 273 -14.79 -8.81 -12.44
CA ASN A 273 -14.77 -10.01 -11.58
C ASN A 273 -16.17 -10.56 -11.34
N ALA A 274 -17.17 -9.70 -11.15
CA ALA A 274 -18.56 -10.11 -11.03
C ALA A 274 -19.07 -10.80 -12.31
N ALA A 275 -18.76 -10.22 -13.47
CA ALA A 275 -19.11 -10.81 -14.76
C ALA A 275 -18.44 -12.18 -14.98
N ARG A 276 -17.14 -12.28 -14.69
CA ARG A 276 -16.37 -13.54 -14.75
C ARG A 276 -16.93 -14.61 -13.80
N GLY A 277 -17.53 -14.18 -12.70
CA GLY A 277 -18.18 -15.00 -11.68
C GLY A 277 -19.62 -15.43 -12.01
N GLY A 278 -20.15 -15.11 -13.20
CA GLY A 278 -21.49 -15.55 -13.63
C GLY A 278 -22.63 -14.57 -13.34
N ALA A 279 -22.34 -13.30 -13.06
CA ALA A 279 -23.38 -12.29 -12.93
C ALA A 279 -24.27 -12.21 -14.18
N THR A 280 -25.60 -12.11 -13.99
CA THR A 280 -26.56 -12.01 -15.10
C THR A 280 -26.51 -10.65 -15.78
N SER A 281 -26.21 -9.60 -15.00
CA SER A 281 -25.99 -8.24 -15.49
C SER A 281 -25.12 -7.46 -14.50
N VAL A 282 -24.19 -6.67 -15.02
CA VAL A 282 -23.28 -5.83 -14.24
C VAL A 282 -23.37 -4.40 -14.75
N MET A 283 -23.59 -3.45 -13.84
CA MET A 283 -23.60 -2.02 -14.15
C MET A 283 -22.51 -1.31 -13.36
N GLY A 284 -21.60 -0.61 -14.04
CA GLY A 284 -20.58 0.22 -13.42
C GLY A 284 -20.87 1.72 -13.57
N ILE A 285 -20.72 2.48 -12.49
CA ILE A 285 -20.92 3.93 -12.45
C ILE A 285 -19.63 4.62 -12.01
N ASP A 286 -19.13 5.55 -12.81
CA ASP A 286 -17.98 6.39 -12.46
C ASP A 286 -18.12 7.79 -13.06
N SER A 287 -17.46 8.78 -12.46
CA SER A 287 -17.44 10.16 -12.96
C SER A 287 -16.36 10.39 -14.03
N SER A 288 -15.33 9.53 -14.06
CA SER A 288 -14.18 9.63 -14.95
C SER A 288 -14.42 8.92 -16.28
N LEU A 289 -14.62 9.71 -17.35
CA LEU A 289 -14.76 9.15 -18.70
C LEU A 289 -13.53 8.31 -19.13
N PRO A 290 -12.27 8.75 -18.91
CA PRO A 290 -11.11 7.93 -19.25
C PRO A 290 -11.07 6.60 -18.50
N ALA A 291 -11.56 6.53 -17.26
CA ALA A 291 -11.64 5.29 -16.52
C ALA A 291 -12.68 4.33 -17.13
N LEU A 292 -13.84 4.87 -17.52
CA LEU A 292 -14.89 4.07 -18.18
C LEU A 292 -14.50 3.61 -19.58
N GLU A 293 -13.69 4.39 -20.31
CA GLU A 293 -13.11 3.94 -21.59
C GLU A 293 -12.20 2.73 -21.38
N LEU A 294 -11.32 2.77 -20.37
CA LEU A 294 -10.51 1.60 -19.98
C LEU A 294 -11.39 0.42 -19.53
N ALA A 295 -12.48 0.68 -18.79
CA ALA A 295 -13.39 -0.38 -18.36
C ALA A 295 -14.05 -1.10 -19.54
N ARG A 296 -14.47 -0.34 -20.57
CA ARG A 296 -15.04 -0.90 -21.81
C ARG A 296 -13.99 -1.66 -22.62
N GLU A 297 -12.76 -1.14 -22.71
CA GLU A 297 -11.64 -1.85 -23.32
C GLU A 297 -11.39 -3.19 -22.63
N ASN A 298 -11.43 -3.22 -21.29
CA ASN A 298 -11.25 -4.45 -20.52
C ASN A 298 -12.39 -5.46 -20.74
N VAL A 299 -13.64 -5.02 -20.96
CA VAL A 299 -14.75 -5.94 -21.33
C VAL A 299 -14.44 -6.64 -22.64
N ILE A 300 -14.02 -5.89 -23.66
CA ILE A 300 -13.67 -6.43 -24.98
C ILE A 300 -12.47 -7.37 -24.87
N LEU A 301 -11.45 -6.98 -24.10
CA LEU A 301 -10.22 -7.73 -23.89
C LEU A 301 -10.46 -9.11 -23.28
N ASN A 302 -11.50 -9.25 -22.46
CA ASN A 302 -11.86 -10.50 -21.82
C ASN A 302 -12.99 -11.25 -22.53
N HIS A 303 -13.37 -10.83 -23.73
CA HIS A 303 -14.48 -11.41 -24.50
C HIS A 303 -15.80 -11.48 -23.71
N MET A 304 -16.01 -10.50 -22.83
CA MET A 304 -17.24 -10.39 -22.05
C MET A 304 -18.33 -9.71 -22.89
N ASP A 305 -19.57 -10.09 -22.64
CA ASP A 305 -20.73 -9.54 -23.34
C ASP A 305 -20.95 -8.06 -22.96
N PRO A 306 -20.78 -7.11 -23.92
CA PRO A 306 -20.91 -5.68 -23.64
C PRO A 306 -22.35 -5.25 -23.35
N GLU A 307 -23.35 -6.08 -23.66
CA GLU A 307 -24.74 -5.81 -23.28
C GLU A 307 -25.02 -6.20 -21.82
N LYS A 308 -24.25 -7.16 -21.28
CA LYS A 308 -24.35 -7.58 -19.88
C LYS A 308 -23.48 -6.76 -18.94
N VAL A 309 -22.36 -6.22 -19.41
CA VAL A 309 -21.43 -5.41 -18.60
C VAL A 309 -21.40 -3.98 -19.12
N VAL A 310 -22.24 -3.13 -18.53
CA VAL A 310 -22.49 -1.76 -19.01
C VAL A 310 -21.91 -0.71 -18.06
N PHE A 311 -21.42 0.39 -18.63
CA PHE A 311 -20.78 1.47 -17.88
C PHE A 311 -21.37 2.84 -18.21
N PHE A 312 -21.73 3.61 -17.17
CA PHE A 312 -22.31 4.94 -17.32
C PHE A 312 -21.50 6.01 -16.61
N LYS A 313 -21.30 7.13 -17.31
CA LYS A 313 -20.66 8.32 -16.75
C LYS A 313 -21.66 9.11 -15.93
N GLN A 314 -21.58 9.03 -14.61
CA GLN A 314 -22.46 9.78 -13.71
C GLN A 314 -21.82 9.92 -12.32
N ASP A 315 -22.20 10.97 -11.58
CA ASP A 315 -21.92 11.01 -10.14
C ASP A 315 -22.68 9.88 -9.43
N SER A 316 -21.98 9.12 -8.58
CA SER A 316 -22.56 7.95 -7.92
C SER A 316 -23.72 8.33 -6.98
N THR A 317 -23.68 9.50 -6.33
CA THR A 317 -24.76 9.95 -5.45
C THR A 317 -26.01 10.30 -6.26
N GLU A 318 -25.84 11.04 -7.36
CA GLU A 318 -26.94 11.38 -8.28
C GLU A 318 -27.56 10.14 -8.92
N PHE A 319 -26.72 9.21 -9.40
CA PHE A 319 -27.18 7.93 -9.93
C PHE A 319 -28.03 7.20 -8.90
N MET A 320 -27.51 7.05 -7.67
CA MET A 320 -28.23 6.31 -6.62
C MET A 320 -29.58 6.95 -6.30
N LYS A 321 -29.67 8.28 -6.23
CA LYS A 321 -30.94 8.98 -6.01
C LYS A 321 -31.94 8.74 -7.14
N GLY A 322 -31.48 8.79 -8.39
CA GLY A 322 -32.31 8.52 -9.56
C GLY A 322 -32.79 7.07 -9.60
N ALA A 323 -31.91 6.11 -9.35
CA ALA A 323 -32.25 4.69 -9.25
C ALA A 323 -33.29 4.43 -8.15
N LEU A 324 -33.14 5.07 -6.98
CA LEU A 324 -34.13 5.00 -5.90
C LEU A 324 -35.49 5.56 -6.31
N SER A 325 -35.55 6.66 -7.07
CA SER A 325 -36.83 7.20 -7.58
C SER A 325 -37.50 6.31 -8.62
N ARG A 326 -36.75 5.42 -9.27
CA ARG A 326 -37.25 4.42 -10.21
C ARG A 326 -37.48 3.05 -9.55
N GLU A 327 -37.33 2.97 -8.23
CA GLU A 327 -37.49 1.74 -7.44
C GLU A 327 -36.56 0.60 -7.90
N GLU A 328 -35.41 0.94 -8.47
CA GLU A 328 -34.41 -0.03 -8.90
C GLU A 328 -33.67 -0.62 -7.71
N THR A 329 -33.41 -1.93 -7.77
CA THR A 329 -32.61 -2.64 -6.77
C THR A 329 -31.65 -3.64 -7.42
N TRP A 330 -30.60 -4.02 -6.69
CA TRP A 330 -29.59 -4.99 -7.12
C TRP A 330 -29.37 -6.06 -6.05
N ASP A 331 -28.87 -7.21 -6.49
CA ASP A 331 -28.58 -8.34 -5.62
C ASP A 331 -27.28 -8.14 -4.85
N ILE A 332 -26.29 -7.53 -5.53
CA ILE A 332 -25.01 -7.11 -4.97
C ILE A 332 -24.76 -5.66 -5.36
N VAL A 333 -24.48 -4.82 -4.37
CA VAL A 333 -24.00 -3.45 -4.55
C VAL A 333 -22.56 -3.36 -4.04
N ILE A 334 -21.69 -2.74 -4.82
CA ILE A 334 -20.28 -2.49 -4.49
C ILE A 334 -20.08 -0.99 -4.41
N LEU A 335 -19.45 -0.53 -3.33
CA LEU A 335 -19.18 0.88 -3.08
C LEU A 335 -17.72 1.06 -2.64
N ASP A 336 -16.86 1.47 -3.56
CA ASP A 336 -15.45 1.79 -3.31
C ASP A 336 -15.13 3.26 -3.60
N PRO A 337 -15.55 4.19 -2.72
CA PRO A 337 -15.40 5.62 -2.98
C PRO A 337 -13.93 6.06 -2.86
N PRO A 338 -13.56 7.18 -3.48
CA PRO A 338 -12.22 7.76 -3.32
C PRO A 338 -11.94 8.12 -1.86
N LYS A 339 -10.68 8.44 -1.53
CA LYS A 339 -10.26 8.81 -0.17
C LYS A 339 -11.00 10.07 0.34
N LEU A 340 -12.08 9.89 1.09
CA LEU A 340 -12.84 10.99 1.69
C LEU A 340 -12.17 11.60 2.94
N ALA A 341 -11.29 10.85 3.63
CA ALA A 341 -10.55 11.31 4.82
C ALA A 341 -9.04 11.14 4.64
N PRO A 342 -8.35 11.99 3.86
CA PRO A 342 -6.90 11.90 3.71
C PRO A 342 -6.14 12.25 5.00
N ARG A 343 -6.74 13.04 5.91
CA ARG A 343 -6.12 13.51 7.16
C ARG A 343 -7.09 13.39 8.34
N LYS A 344 -6.56 13.16 9.56
CA LYS A 344 -7.37 13.03 10.79
C LYS A 344 -8.31 14.22 11.05
N LYS A 345 -7.91 15.44 10.69
CA LYS A 345 -8.74 16.66 10.87
C LYS A 345 -10.06 16.62 10.08
N VAL A 346 -10.13 15.86 8.99
CA VAL A 346 -11.32 15.77 8.10
C VAL A 346 -12.22 14.58 8.48
N LEU A 347 -11.81 13.77 9.48
CA LEU A 347 -12.46 12.51 9.82
C LEU A 347 -13.95 12.65 10.14
N GLN A 348 -14.35 13.70 10.86
CA GLN A 348 -15.76 13.91 11.24
C GLN A 348 -16.65 14.20 10.02
N ASN A 349 -16.21 15.10 9.14
CA ASN A 349 -16.94 15.43 7.91
C ASN A 349 -17.02 14.20 6.99
N ALA A 350 -15.90 13.48 6.84
CA ALA A 350 -15.85 12.25 6.05
C ALA A 350 -16.77 11.16 6.61
N ALA A 351 -16.88 11.00 7.93
CA ALA A 351 -17.80 10.04 8.54
C ALA A 351 -19.26 10.31 8.13
N GLY A 352 -19.67 11.58 8.09
CA GLY A 352 -20.98 11.98 7.57
C GLY A 352 -21.17 11.61 6.09
N MET A 353 -20.16 11.83 5.25
CA MET A 353 -20.20 11.46 3.83
C MET A 353 -20.29 9.95 3.63
N TYR A 354 -19.45 9.16 4.32
CA TYR A 354 -19.51 7.69 4.27
C TYR A 354 -20.87 7.17 4.74
N ARG A 355 -21.43 7.75 5.80
CA ARG A 355 -22.76 7.40 6.30
C ARG A 355 -23.84 7.63 5.24
N ASN A 356 -23.82 8.78 4.58
CA ASN A 356 -24.81 9.13 3.56
C ASN A 356 -24.70 8.22 2.32
N LEU A 357 -23.49 8.00 1.81
CA LEU A 357 -23.26 7.13 0.66
C LEU A 357 -23.69 5.69 0.93
N ASN A 358 -23.30 5.15 2.09
CA ASN A 358 -23.69 3.80 2.47
C ASN A 358 -25.19 3.65 2.69
N SER A 359 -25.87 4.68 3.22
CA SER A 359 -27.32 4.64 3.38
C SER A 359 -28.03 4.54 2.03
N LEU A 360 -27.59 5.30 1.01
CA LEU A 360 -28.12 5.18 -0.35
C LEU A 360 -27.84 3.79 -0.95
N ALA A 361 -26.61 3.29 -0.84
CA ALA A 361 -26.25 1.97 -1.35
C ALA A 361 -27.04 0.83 -0.69
N MET A 362 -27.28 0.92 0.63
CA MET A 362 -28.13 -0.03 1.36
C MET A 362 -29.58 0.00 0.88
N ARG A 363 -30.12 1.16 0.51
CA ARG A 363 -31.48 1.26 -0.03
C ARG A 363 -31.61 0.67 -1.44
N LEU A 364 -30.55 0.71 -2.24
CA LEU A 364 -30.48 0.06 -3.56
C LEU A 364 -30.19 -1.45 -3.48
N THR A 365 -29.67 -1.91 -2.35
CA THR A 365 -29.48 -3.35 -2.13
C THR A 365 -30.83 -3.96 -1.82
N ARG A 366 -31.24 -4.99 -2.59
CA ARG A 366 -32.49 -5.71 -2.32
C ARG A 366 -32.49 -6.28 -0.89
N SER A 367 -33.66 -6.48 -0.30
CA SER A 367 -33.72 -7.16 1.02
C SER A 367 -33.16 -8.59 0.90
N GLY A 368 -32.27 -8.94 1.83
CA GLY A 368 -31.45 -10.15 1.80
C GLY A 368 -30.26 -10.11 0.85
N GLY A 369 -30.06 -9.03 0.09
CA GLY A 369 -28.92 -8.81 -0.81
C GLY A 369 -27.64 -8.44 -0.07
N LEU A 370 -26.56 -8.25 -0.83
CA LEU A 370 -25.23 -7.97 -0.31
C LEU A 370 -24.74 -6.57 -0.70
N LEU A 371 -24.14 -5.87 0.26
CA LEU A 371 -23.41 -4.62 0.04
C LEU A 371 -21.95 -4.84 0.42
N MET A 372 -21.04 -4.73 -0.55
CA MET A 372 -19.61 -4.61 -0.25
C MET A 372 -19.23 -3.13 -0.25
N THR A 373 -18.70 -2.63 0.87
CA THR A 373 -18.27 -1.24 1.00
C THR A 373 -16.83 -1.13 1.48
N CYS A 374 -16.10 -0.20 0.87
CA CYS A 374 -14.68 0.00 1.14
C CYS A 374 -14.41 1.39 1.72
N SER A 375 -13.29 1.50 2.44
CA SER A 375 -12.65 2.77 2.76
C SER A 375 -11.15 2.64 2.58
N CYS A 376 -10.58 3.41 1.65
CA CYS A 376 -9.14 3.54 1.46
C CYS A 376 -8.51 4.67 2.32
N SER A 377 -9.27 5.20 3.29
CA SER A 377 -8.82 6.29 4.15
C SER A 377 -8.17 5.75 5.41
N GLY A 378 -6.84 5.86 5.53
CA GLY A 378 -6.11 5.38 6.72
C GLY A 378 -6.66 5.94 8.03
N ALA A 379 -7.12 7.18 8.06
CA ALA A 379 -7.74 7.77 9.24
C ALA A 379 -9.04 7.07 9.68
N ILE A 380 -9.83 6.54 8.74
CA ILE A 380 -11.06 5.78 9.03
C ILE A 380 -10.68 4.38 9.52
N THR A 381 -9.85 3.67 8.75
CA THR A 381 -9.39 2.32 9.06
C THR A 381 -8.74 2.25 10.45
N GLN A 382 -7.77 3.12 10.72
CA GLN A 382 -7.04 3.17 12.00
C GLN A 382 -7.90 3.64 13.17
N SER A 383 -9.04 4.29 12.91
CA SER A 383 -9.93 4.70 13.99
C SER A 383 -10.78 3.56 14.54
N GLY A 384 -10.91 2.45 13.80
CA GLY A 384 -11.84 1.36 14.13
C GLY A 384 -13.32 1.75 14.05
N LYS A 385 -13.65 2.95 13.52
CA LYS A 385 -15.02 3.49 13.55
C LYS A 385 -15.86 3.13 12.33
N PHE A 386 -15.29 2.48 11.32
CA PHE A 386 -16.00 2.28 10.05
C PHE A 386 -17.29 1.46 10.24
N LEU A 387 -17.24 0.36 10.99
CA LEU A 387 -18.45 -0.43 11.29
C LEU A 387 -19.53 0.38 12.03
N GLY A 388 -19.14 1.27 12.94
CA GLY A 388 -20.08 2.18 13.62
C GLY A 388 -20.73 3.19 12.67
N ILE A 389 -19.99 3.66 11.65
CA ILE A 389 -20.53 4.49 10.56
C ILE A 389 -21.53 3.69 9.73
N LEU A 390 -21.21 2.43 9.39
CA LEU A 390 -22.09 1.54 8.63
C LEU A 390 -23.38 1.22 9.40
N HIS A 391 -23.29 0.96 10.71
CA HIS A 391 -24.46 0.78 11.56
C HIS A 391 -25.36 2.04 11.57
N SER A 392 -24.76 3.22 11.66
CA SER A 392 -25.48 4.50 11.58
C SER A 392 -26.13 4.73 10.21
N ALA A 393 -25.47 4.28 9.14
CA ALA A 393 -26.00 4.34 7.77
C ALA A 393 -27.21 3.41 7.59
N ALA A 394 -27.17 2.21 8.18
CA ALA A 394 -28.28 1.26 8.17
C ALA A 394 -29.52 1.82 8.88
N ALA A 395 -29.34 2.42 10.05
CA ALA A 395 -30.43 3.10 10.77
C ALA A 395 -31.04 4.23 9.92
N MET A 396 -30.22 5.05 9.26
CA MET A 396 -30.68 6.10 8.34
C MET A 396 -31.43 5.52 7.12
N ALA A 397 -30.99 4.37 6.61
CA ALA A 397 -31.64 3.67 5.50
C ALA A 397 -32.94 2.96 5.90
N GLY A 398 -33.26 2.85 7.19
CA GLY A 398 -34.35 2.01 7.69
C GLY A 398 -34.11 0.52 7.46
N ARG A 399 -32.84 0.07 7.44
CA ARG A 399 -32.43 -1.32 7.16
C ARG A 399 -31.71 -1.93 8.35
N LYS A 400 -31.69 -3.26 8.40
CA LYS A 400 -30.77 -4.01 9.28
C LYS A 400 -29.59 -4.53 8.45
N ILE A 401 -28.43 -4.64 9.08
CA ILE A 401 -27.23 -5.20 8.45
C ILE A 401 -26.64 -6.33 9.27
N THR A 402 -26.02 -7.29 8.59
CA THR A 402 -25.19 -8.34 9.22
C THR A 402 -23.85 -8.37 8.53
N VAL A 403 -22.75 -8.33 9.30
CA VAL A 403 -21.40 -8.45 8.75
C VAL A 403 -21.18 -9.90 8.32
N VAL A 404 -20.88 -10.10 7.04
CA VAL A 404 -20.58 -11.42 6.46
C VAL A 404 -19.07 -11.61 6.34
N ARG A 405 -18.34 -10.54 6.00
CA ARG A 405 -16.89 -10.55 5.87
C ARG A 405 -16.31 -9.18 6.24
N GLU A 406 -15.19 -9.20 6.96
CA GLU A 406 -14.30 -8.06 7.15
C GLU A 406 -12.95 -8.41 6.52
N ALA A 407 -12.40 -7.48 5.74
CA ALA A 407 -11.14 -7.67 5.03
C ALA A 407 -10.37 -6.36 4.87
N GLY A 408 -9.09 -6.49 4.52
CA GLY A 408 -8.19 -5.36 4.25
C GLY A 408 -7.65 -5.38 2.83
N ALA A 409 -6.47 -4.79 2.67
CA ALA A 409 -5.70 -4.88 1.43
C ALA A 409 -5.20 -6.32 1.21
N ALA A 410 -4.94 -6.66 -0.04
CA ALA A 410 -4.41 -7.96 -0.44
C ALA A 410 -3.07 -8.30 0.24
N SER A 411 -2.77 -9.60 0.38
CA SER A 411 -1.62 -10.14 1.12
C SER A 411 -0.23 -9.65 0.67
N ASP A 412 -0.10 -9.16 -0.56
CA ASP A 412 1.11 -8.50 -1.08
C ASP A 412 1.27 -7.04 -0.59
N HIS A 413 0.37 -6.57 0.28
CA HIS A 413 0.46 -5.32 1.03
C HIS A 413 0.69 -5.62 2.53
N PRO A 414 1.82 -6.26 2.89
CA PRO A 414 2.09 -6.64 4.27
C PRO A 414 2.13 -5.43 5.19
N LEU A 415 1.81 -5.66 6.46
CA LEU A 415 1.85 -4.66 7.52
C LEU A 415 2.93 -5.04 8.52
N ASP A 416 3.74 -4.07 8.92
CA ASP A 416 4.62 -4.23 10.08
C ASP A 416 3.78 -4.11 11.35
N PRO A 417 3.75 -5.14 12.23
CA PRO A 417 3.04 -5.07 13.51
C PRO A 417 3.47 -3.90 14.39
N SER A 418 4.72 -3.45 14.25
CA SER A 418 5.30 -2.31 14.96
C SER A 418 4.86 -0.97 14.36
N TYR A 419 4.15 -1.00 13.23
CA TYR A 419 3.62 0.17 12.52
C TYR A 419 2.18 -0.05 12.04
N PRO A 420 1.21 -0.14 12.97
CA PRO A 420 -0.21 -0.36 12.63
C PRO A 420 -0.82 0.77 11.77
N GLN A 421 -0.18 1.94 11.72
CA GLN A 421 -0.56 3.05 10.85
C GLN A 421 -0.39 2.71 9.35
N GLY A 422 0.32 1.64 9.00
CA GLY A 422 0.35 1.11 7.64
C GLY A 422 -1.01 0.60 7.17
N GLN A 423 -1.93 0.24 8.08
CA GLN A 423 -3.26 -0.21 7.71
C GLN A 423 -4.09 0.96 7.16
N TYR A 424 -4.51 0.85 5.89
CA TYR A 424 -5.23 1.93 5.22
C TYR A 424 -6.56 1.52 4.57
N LEU A 425 -6.74 0.25 4.24
CA LEU A 425 -7.93 -0.26 3.56
C LEU A 425 -8.81 -1.06 4.52
N SER A 426 -10.09 -0.70 4.57
CA SER A 426 -11.15 -1.48 5.21
C SER A 426 -12.16 -1.92 4.14
N ASN A 427 -12.57 -3.18 4.14
CA ASN A 427 -13.60 -3.73 3.27
C ASN A 427 -14.58 -4.54 4.11
N PHE A 428 -15.87 -4.22 4.03
CA PHE A 428 -16.93 -4.98 4.68
C PHE A 428 -17.92 -5.50 3.65
N LEU A 429 -18.21 -6.80 3.69
CA LEU A 429 -19.38 -7.37 3.06
C LEU A 429 -20.51 -7.45 4.08
N LEU A 430 -21.63 -6.81 3.76
CA LEU A 430 -22.81 -6.75 4.60
C LEU A 430 -23.96 -7.46 3.89
N ARG A 431 -24.75 -8.25 4.64
CA ARG A 431 -26.11 -8.60 4.23
C ARG A 431 -27.05 -7.48 4.66
N VAL A 432 -27.85 -6.96 3.73
CA VAL A 432 -28.84 -5.89 4.00
C VAL A 432 -30.23 -6.52 4.09
N ILE A 433 -31.00 -6.19 5.14
CA ILE A 433 -32.34 -6.75 5.40
C ILE A 433 -33.36 -5.61 5.46
#